data_AF-A0A1G0GFF2-F1
#
_entry.id   AF-A0A1G0GFF2-F1
#
_cell.length_a   1.000
_cell.length_b   1.000
_cell.length_c   1.000
_cell.angle_alpha   90.00
_cell.angle_beta   90.00
_cell.angle_gamma   90.00
#
_symmetry.space_group_name_H-M   'P 1'
#
loop_
_entity.id
_entity.type
_entity.pdbx_description
1 polymer ?
#
loop_
_entity_poly.entity_id
_entity_poly.type
_entity_poly.pdbx_seq_one_letter_code
_entity_poly.pdbx_strand_id
1 'polypeptide(L)'
;MNPTKIDELIQQVLNALPEDIQQMKQGLEKNLKSAMSATFARMELVTREEFDVQAALLARTRALLDEMNEKIRQLEEKVQQKNQAGS
;
A
#
# COMPACT_ATOMS: atom_id res chain seq x y z
N MET A 1 6.60 -6.78 -7.36
CA MET A 1 5.87 -8.06 -7.20
C MET A 1 6.71 -9.19 -7.79
N ASN A 2 6.79 -10.35 -7.14
CA ASN A 2 7.61 -11.46 -7.64
C ASN A 2 6.82 -12.28 -8.66
N PRO A 3 7.31 -12.48 -9.90
CA PRO A 3 6.63 -13.26 -10.94
C PRO A 3 6.32 -14.70 -10.49
N THR A 4 7.11 -15.24 -9.58
CA THR A 4 6.96 -16.59 -9.01
C THR A 4 5.62 -16.82 -8.32
N LYS A 5 5.05 -15.81 -7.64
CA LYS A 5 3.76 -15.97 -6.93
C LYS A 5 2.57 -16.10 -7.87
N ILE A 6 2.64 -15.45 -9.04
CA ILE A 6 1.59 -15.54 -10.05
C ILE A 6 1.61 -16.96 -10.66
N ASP A 7 2.80 -17.48 -10.92
CA ASP A 7 2.97 -18.84 -11.45
C ASP A 7 2.48 -19.91 -10.45
N GLU A 8 2.73 -19.73 -9.14
CA GLU A 8 2.21 -20.61 -8.08
C GLU A 8 0.68 -20.63 -8.03
N LEU A 9 0.04 -19.46 -8.12
CA LEU A 9 -1.43 -19.36 -8.15
C LEU A 9 -2.03 -20.00 -9.40
N ILE A 10 -1.39 -19.80 -10.56
CA ILE A 10 -1.80 -20.43 -11.82
C ILE A 10 -1.72 -21.96 -11.68
N GLN A 11 -0.63 -22.49 -11.12
CA GLN A 11 -0.48 -23.93 -10.90
C GLN A 11 -1.54 -24.48 -9.93
N GLN A 12 -1.86 -23.76 -8.86
CA GLN A 12 -2.95 -24.16 -7.95
C GLN A 12 -4.30 -24.22 -8.65
N VAL A 13 -4.62 -23.22 -9.48
CA VAL A 13 -5.86 -23.20 -10.26
C VAL A 13 -5.88 -24.34 -11.28
N LEU A 14 -4.77 -24.58 -11.99
CA LEU A 14 -4.67 -25.66 -12.98
C LEU A 14 -4.76 -27.06 -12.36
N ASN A 15 -4.32 -27.22 -11.11
CA ASN A 15 -4.40 -28.49 -10.37
C ASN A 15 -5.79 -28.73 -9.74
N ALA A 16 -6.59 -27.68 -9.57
CA ALA A 16 -7.98 -27.78 -9.14
C ALA A 16 -8.96 -28.09 -10.29
N LEU A 17 -8.48 -28.10 -11.55
CA LEU A 17 -9.31 -28.41 -12.72
C LEU A 17 -9.47 -29.93 -12.92
N PRO A 18 -10.67 -30.40 -13.32
CA PRO A 18 -10.93 -31.78 -13.71
C PRO A 18 -9.98 -32.28 -14.82
N GLU A 19 -9.67 -33.58 -14.82
CA GLU A 19 -8.74 -34.21 -15.77
C GLU A 19 -9.13 -33.98 -17.24
N ASP A 20 -10.43 -33.93 -17.55
CA ASP A 20 -10.96 -33.67 -18.89
C ASP A 20 -10.52 -32.31 -19.46
N ILE A 21 -10.29 -31.32 -18.58
CA ILE A 21 -9.85 -29.97 -18.96
C ILE A 21 -8.32 -29.88 -19.01
N GLN A 22 -7.61 -30.80 -18.35
CA GLN A 22 -6.15 -30.80 -18.32
C GLN A 22 -5.52 -31.05 -19.69
N GLN A 23 -6.20 -31.72 -20.62
CA GLN A 23 -5.69 -31.93 -21.98
C GLN A 23 -5.56 -30.63 -22.78
N MET A 24 -6.27 -29.56 -22.38
CA MET A 24 -6.15 -28.20 -22.95
C MET A 24 -5.22 -27.27 -22.13
N LYS A 25 -4.46 -27.81 -21.15
CA LYS A 25 -3.64 -27.04 -20.18
C LYS A 25 -2.79 -25.95 -20.80
N GLN A 26 -2.03 -26.23 -21.86
CA GLN A 26 -1.04 -25.27 -22.37
C GLN A 26 -1.67 -23.98 -22.91
N GLY A 27 -2.80 -24.08 -23.61
CA GLY A 27 -3.52 -22.90 -24.12
C GLY A 27 -4.25 -22.15 -23.02
N LEU A 28 -4.82 -22.88 -22.07
CA LEU A 28 -5.53 -22.32 -20.92
C LEU A 28 -4.58 -21.59 -19.95
N GLU A 29 -3.43 -22.19 -19.65
CA GLU A 29 -2.39 -21.62 -18.78
C GLU A 29 -1.90 -20.28 -19.31
N LYS A 30 -1.59 -20.20 -20.61
CA LYS A 30 -1.14 -18.96 -21.25
C LYS A 30 -2.21 -17.87 -21.17
N ASN A 31 -3.45 -18.22 -21.48
CA ASN A 31 -4.58 -17.28 -21.43
C ASN A 31 -4.87 -16.81 -19.99
N LEU A 32 -4.80 -17.73 -19.02
CA LEU A 32 -4.99 -17.42 -17.60
C LEU A 32 -3.87 -16.50 -17.08
N LYS A 33 -2.61 -16.79 -17.43
CA LYS A 33 -1.46 -15.95 -17.08
C LYS A 33 -1.61 -14.54 -17.64
N SER A 34 -1.99 -14.40 -18.90
CA SER A 34 -2.23 -13.10 -19.52
C SER A 34 -3.41 -12.37 -18.88
N ALA A 35 -4.51 -13.04 -18.61
CA ALA A 35 -5.70 -12.45 -17.98
C ALA A 35 -5.44 -11.98 -16.54
N MET A 36 -4.73 -12.80 -15.74
CA MET A 36 -4.32 -12.45 -14.39
C MET A 36 -3.33 -11.28 -14.41
N SER A 37 -2.31 -11.33 -15.26
CA SER A 37 -1.34 -10.24 -15.37
C SER A 37 -2.01 -8.92 -15.77
N ALA A 38 -2.95 -8.95 -16.72
CA ALA A 38 -3.71 -7.78 -17.14
C ALA A 38 -4.71 -7.29 -16.09
N THR A 39 -5.22 -8.17 -15.23
CA THR A 39 -6.10 -7.81 -14.11
C THR A 39 -5.29 -7.20 -12.97
N PHE A 40 -4.15 -7.79 -12.61
CA PHE A 40 -3.22 -7.23 -11.62
C PHE A 40 -2.68 -5.86 -12.06
N ALA A 41 -2.30 -5.70 -13.33
CA ALA A 41 -1.90 -4.40 -13.87
C ALA A 41 -3.01 -3.34 -13.78
N ARG A 42 -4.29 -3.75 -13.82
CA ARG A 42 -5.45 -2.86 -13.68
C ARG A 42 -5.87 -2.58 -12.23
N MET A 43 -5.41 -3.35 -11.25
CA MET A 43 -5.80 -3.20 -9.83
C MET A 43 -5.04 -2.08 -9.10
N GLU A 44 -4.42 -1.14 -9.82
CA GLU A 44 -3.62 -0.03 -9.24
C GLU A 44 -2.75 -0.50 -8.07
N LEU A 45 -2.05 -1.62 -8.27
CA LEU A 45 -1.24 -2.23 -7.24
C LEU A 45 -0.13 -1.25 -6.86
N VAL A 46 -0.36 -0.50 -5.79
CA VAL A 46 0.68 0.30 -5.14
C VAL A 46 1.77 -0.68 -4.77
N THR A 47 2.94 -0.51 -5.39
CA THR A 47 4.06 -1.38 -5.08
C THR A 47 4.38 -1.23 -3.60
N ARG A 48 4.91 -2.29 -2.97
CA ARG A 48 5.29 -2.22 -1.56
C ARG A 48 6.24 -1.04 -1.29
N GLU A 49 7.10 -0.74 -2.26
CA GLU A 49 8.01 0.40 -2.23
C GLU A 49 7.28 1.76 -2.22
N GLU A 50 6.29 1.95 -3.09
CA GLU A 50 5.47 3.18 -3.09
C GLU A 50 4.64 3.33 -1.79
N PHE A 51 4.13 2.22 -1.26
CA PHE A 51 3.45 2.21 0.04
C PHE A 51 4.40 2.65 1.16
N ASP A 52 5.61 2.08 1.21
CA ASP A 52 6.61 2.40 2.23
C ASP A 52 7.04 3.87 2.14
N VAL A 53 7.18 4.43 0.93
CA VAL A 53 7.45 5.86 0.71
C VAL A 53 6.32 6.74 1.23
N GLN A 54 5.06 6.41 0.93
CA GLN A 54 3.92 7.17 1.41
C GLN A 54 3.78 7.09 2.93
N ALA A 55 4.02 5.92 3.53
CA ALA A 55 4.02 5.73 4.97
C ALA A 55 5.11 6.59 5.65
N ALA A 56 6.31 6.64 5.07
CA ALA A 56 7.39 7.49 5.57
C ALA A 56 7.05 8.99 5.47
N LEU A 57 6.44 9.42 4.37
CA LEU A 57 5.98 10.80 4.20
C LEU A 57 4.90 11.17 5.22
N LEU A 58 3.98 10.25 5.49
CA LEU A 58 2.93 10.44 6.48
C LEU A 58 3.51 10.56 7.89
N ALA A 59 4.47 9.69 8.25
CA ALA A 59 5.17 9.74 9.53
C ALA A 59 5.91 11.06 9.72
N ARG A 60 6.59 11.56 8.68
CA ARG A 60 7.25 12.87 8.70
C ARG A 60 6.24 14.00 8.91
N THR A 61 5.13 13.99 8.19
CA THR A 61 4.09 15.02 8.32
C THR A 61 3.51 15.04 9.73
N ARG A 62 3.29 13.87 10.34
CA ARG A 62 2.84 13.77 11.73
C ARG A 62 3.83 14.38 12.71
N ALA A 63 5.12 14.08 12.56
CA ALA A 63 6.16 14.65 13.41
C ALA A 63 6.22 16.19 13.30
N LEU A 64 6.11 16.74 12.09
CA LEU A 64 6.06 18.19 11.87
C LEU A 64 4.81 18.81 12.51
N LEU A 65 3.66 18.14 12.42
CA LEU A 65 2.41 18.60 13.03
C LEU A 65 2.54 18.66 14.56
N ASP A 66 3.13 17.63 15.17
CA ASP A 66 3.35 17.57 16.62
C ASP A 66 4.29 18.70 17.09
N GLU A 67 5.36 18.98 16.34
CA GLU A 67 6.26 20.10 16.62
C GLU A 67 5.56 21.46 16.52
N MET A 68 4.72 21.66 15.50
CA MET A 68 3.94 22.89 15.35
C MET A 68 2.94 23.08 16.48
N ASN A 69 2.23 22.02 16.88
CA ASN A 69 1.29 22.07 17.99
C ASN A 69 2.00 22.45 19.30
N GLU A 70 3.19 21.91 19.55
CA GLU A 70 3.98 22.25 20.73
C GLU A 70 4.42 23.72 20.71
N LYS A 71 4.87 24.23 19.56
CA LYS A 71 5.21 25.66 19.41
C LYS A 71 4.00 26.57 19.66
N ILE A 72 2.83 26.20 19.15
CA ILE A 72 1.59 26.95 19.37
C ILE A 72 1.27 26.99 20.86
N ARG A 73 1.30 25.84 21.54
CA ARG A 73 1.03 25.75 22.96
C ARG A 73 1.98 26.62 23.80
N GLN A 74 3.27 26.59 23.49
CA GLN A 74 4.26 27.45 24.17
C GLN A 74 3.98 28.95 23.95
N LEU A 75 3.51 29.33 22.76
CA LEU A 75 3.13 30.71 22.47
C LEU A 75 1.86 31.10 23.23
N GLU A 76 0.86 30.22 23.27
CA GLU A 76 -0.38 30.42 24.02
C GLU A 76 -0.11 30.61 25.53
N GLU A 77 0.76 29.77 26.11
CA GLU A 77 1.19 29.88 27.51
C GLU A 77 1.89 31.23 27.79
N LYS A 78 2.79 31.67 26.91
CA LYS A 78 3.47 32.98 27.04
C LYS A 78 2.50 34.15 26.96
N VAL A 79 1.51 34.09 26.07
CA VAL A 79 0.48 35.12 25.94
C VAL A 79 -0.39 35.18 27.21
N GLN A 80 -0.80 34.03 27.75
CA GLN A 80 -1.55 33.98 29.01
C GLN A 80 -0.77 34.56 30.18
N GLN A 81 0.51 34.20 30.33
CA GLN A 81 1.37 34.74 31.40
C GLN A 81 1.51 36.26 31.31
N LYS A 82 1.69 36.81 30.09
CA LYS A 82 1.77 38.25 29.87
C LYS A 82 0.47 38.97 30.26
N ASN A 83 -0.69 38.38 29.97
CA ASN A 83 -1.98 38.95 30.32
C ASN A 83 -2.25 38.94 31.83
N GLN A 84 -1.77 37.92 32.56
CA GLN A 84 -1.90 37.82 34.02
C GLN A 84 -0.95 38.77 34.76
N ALA A 85 0.23 39.06 34.21
CA ALA A 85 1.19 40.00 34.81
C ALA A 85 0.85 41.48 34.59
N GLY A 86 -0.13 41.78 33.73
CA GLY A 86 -0.59 43.14 33.41
C GLY A 86 -1.93 43.53 34.06
N SER A 87 -2.53 42.65 34.86
CA SER A 87 -3.69 42.93 35.74
C SER A 87 -3.23 43.03 37.19
#